data_AF-A0A2V4W951-F1
#
_entry.id   AF-A0A2V4W951-F1
#
_cell.length_a   1.000
_cell.length_b   1.000
_cell.length_c   1.000
_cell.angle_alpha   90.00
_cell.angle_beta   90.00
_cell.angle_gamma   90.00
#
_symmetry.space_group_name_H-M   'P 1'
#
loop_
_entity.id
_entity.type
_entity.pdbx_description
1 polymer ?
#
loop_
_entity_poly.entity_id
_entity_poly.type
_entity_poly.pdbx_seq_one_letter_code
_entity_poly.pdbx_strand_id
1 'polypeptide(L)'
;MSKSMERNGNTKRKQRKNRQEDIGRLSLAWLNAKGIMVIGTAVMLSAAFLTACTTSSIEQERKLYNGQAATEGNFRAKQQGHGLNGALARELTAGFDAKHIKLMNNMFEDDGEGGMSYMYLLNGSARHIVKVHIYRDAQTRAARMEEMYGERRENAVLENALGKTTIRSQGHVSFVYTASGGEKDVYERDVLQVFGQVLNQIMKNKNDKPV
;
A
#
# COMPACT_ATOMS: atom_id res chain seq x y z
N MET A 1 47.62 -65.63 70.48
CA MET A 1 46.38 -65.02 69.95
C MET A 1 46.13 -63.70 70.67
N SER A 2 46.39 -62.55 70.05
CA SER A 2 45.62 -61.31 70.27
C SER A 2 46.12 -60.27 69.26
N LYS A 3 45.45 -60.20 68.11
CA LYS A 3 45.67 -59.16 67.10
C LYS A 3 44.34 -58.81 66.46
N SER A 4 43.43 -58.28 67.26
CA SER A 4 42.18 -57.72 66.76
C SER A 4 41.63 -56.66 67.70
N MET A 5 42.39 -55.56 67.87
CA MET A 5 41.83 -54.39 68.55
C MET A 5 42.47 -53.04 68.15
N GLU A 6 43.01 -52.93 66.94
CA GLU A 6 43.62 -51.68 66.44
C GLU A 6 43.08 -51.20 65.09
N ARG A 7 42.00 -51.80 64.57
CA ARG A 7 41.54 -51.56 63.18
C ARG A 7 40.36 -50.60 63.02
N ASN A 8 39.90 -49.90 64.07
CA ASN A 8 38.61 -49.17 64.01
C ASN A 8 38.68 -47.64 64.21
N GLY A 9 39.87 -47.06 64.45
CA GLY A 9 40.03 -45.60 64.61
C GLY A 9 40.12 -44.81 63.30
N ASN A 10 40.60 -45.44 62.23
CA ASN A 10 40.91 -44.74 60.96
C ASN A 10 39.68 -44.59 60.04
N THR A 11 38.66 -45.42 60.22
CA THR A 11 37.44 -45.45 59.41
C THR A 11 36.55 -44.22 59.67
N LYS A 12 36.54 -43.69 60.90
CA LYS A 12 35.70 -42.55 61.28
C LYS A 12 36.19 -41.20 60.74
N ARG A 13 37.49 -41.05 60.45
CA ARG A 13 38.03 -39.81 59.85
C ARG A 13 37.72 -39.68 58.35
N LYS A 14 37.73 -40.79 57.59
CA LYS A 14 37.32 -40.78 56.17
C LYS A 14 35.85 -40.46 55.96
N GLN A 15 34.97 -40.86 56.89
CA GLN A 15 33.53 -40.64 56.77
C GLN A 15 33.11 -39.17 56.99
N ARG A 16 33.88 -38.38 57.73
CA ARG A 16 33.58 -36.94 57.94
C ARG A 16 34.02 -36.06 56.77
N LYS A 17 35.06 -36.44 56.03
CA LYS A 17 35.54 -35.68 54.86
C LYS A 17 34.59 -35.81 53.66
N ASN A 18 34.08 -37.02 53.40
CA ASN A 18 33.07 -37.23 52.33
C ASN A 18 31.76 -36.48 52.60
N ARG A 19 31.35 -36.32 53.87
CA ARG A 19 30.08 -35.65 54.21
C ARG A 19 30.13 -34.13 54.01
N GLN A 20 31.32 -33.54 53.98
CA GLN A 20 31.49 -32.09 53.81
C GLN A 20 31.58 -31.69 52.33
N GLU A 21 32.01 -32.60 51.45
CA GLU A 21 32.01 -32.40 49.99
C GLU A 21 30.61 -32.56 49.36
N ASP A 22 29.73 -33.41 49.92
CA ASP A 22 28.37 -33.59 49.40
C ASP A 22 27.45 -32.38 49.65
N ILE A 23 27.64 -31.65 50.75
CA ILE A 23 26.78 -30.50 51.10
C ILE A 23 27.09 -29.28 50.20
N GLY A 24 28.35 -29.15 49.74
CA GLY A 24 28.74 -28.09 48.80
C GLY A 24 28.21 -28.31 47.37
N ARG A 25 28.07 -29.57 46.93
CA ARG A 25 27.57 -29.89 45.59
C ARG A 25 26.04 -29.84 45.48
N LEU A 26 25.32 -30.09 46.57
CA LEU A 26 23.85 -29.99 46.63
C LEU A 26 23.34 -28.54 46.62
N SER A 27 24.11 -27.59 47.15
CA SER A 27 23.77 -26.16 47.16
C SER A 27 23.85 -25.51 45.76
N LEU A 28 24.81 -25.92 44.93
CA LEU A 28 25.00 -25.39 43.57
C LEU A 28 24.02 -25.95 42.52
N ALA A 29 23.43 -27.12 42.78
CA ALA A 29 22.43 -27.70 41.88
C ALA A 29 21.06 -26.98 41.96
N TRP A 30 20.72 -26.39 43.12
CA TRP A 30 19.41 -25.76 43.34
C TRP A 30 19.30 -24.34 42.78
N LEU A 31 20.43 -23.64 42.58
CA LEU A 31 20.45 -22.30 41.97
C LEU A 31 20.40 -22.34 40.43
N ASN A 32 20.90 -23.40 39.80
CA ASN A 32 20.90 -23.52 38.33
C ASN A 32 19.59 -24.08 37.75
N ALA A 33 18.81 -24.84 38.53
CA ALA A 33 17.53 -25.38 38.07
C ALA A 33 16.42 -24.31 37.94
N LYS A 34 16.44 -23.27 38.79
CA LYS A 34 15.48 -22.16 38.72
C LYS A 34 15.76 -21.16 37.59
N GLY A 35 17.02 -20.99 37.17
CA GLY A 35 17.38 -20.13 36.04
C GLY A 35 17.08 -20.75 34.68
N ILE A 36 17.26 -22.08 34.54
CA ILE A 36 17.09 -22.77 33.25
C ILE A 36 15.61 -23.02 32.92
N MET A 37 14.74 -23.18 33.93
CA MET A 37 13.30 -23.45 33.70
C MET A 37 12.49 -22.19 33.30
N VAL A 38 12.97 -20.98 33.64
CA VAL A 38 12.30 -19.72 33.26
C VAL A 38 12.69 -19.27 31.85
N ILE A 39 13.89 -19.59 31.38
CA ILE A 39 14.34 -19.21 30.03
C ILE A 39 13.79 -20.17 28.96
N GLY A 40 13.60 -21.45 29.29
CA GLY A 40 13.07 -22.45 28.35
C GLY A 40 11.59 -22.26 27.99
N THR A 41 10.77 -21.73 28.90
CA THR A 41 9.33 -21.52 28.68
C THR A 41 9.03 -20.22 27.92
N ALA A 42 9.91 -19.22 27.97
CA ALA A 42 9.76 -17.97 27.23
C ALA A 42 10.07 -18.10 25.72
N VAL A 43 10.96 -19.02 25.34
CA VAL A 43 11.37 -19.23 23.93
C VAL A 43 10.41 -20.17 23.18
N MET A 44 9.76 -21.11 23.88
CA MET A 44 8.85 -22.05 23.23
C MET A 44 7.44 -21.47 22.98
N LEU A 45 7.07 -20.39 23.67
CA LEU A 45 5.81 -19.66 23.40
C LEU A 45 5.90 -18.69 22.21
N SER A 46 7.11 -18.34 21.77
CA SER A 46 7.34 -17.44 20.62
C SER A 46 7.33 -18.16 19.27
N ALA A 47 7.39 -19.50 19.24
CA ALA A 47 7.41 -20.29 18.01
C ALA A 47 6.02 -20.69 17.49
N ALA A 48 4.96 -20.54 18.30
CA ALA A 48 3.58 -20.87 17.89
C ALA A 48 2.86 -19.71 17.16
N PHE A 49 3.47 -18.53 17.06
CA PHE A 49 2.91 -17.37 16.36
C PHE A 49 3.36 -17.22 14.90
N LEU A 50 4.21 -18.12 14.38
CA LEU A 50 4.82 -17.96 13.06
C LEU A 50 4.27 -18.85 11.94
N THR A 51 3.18 -19.59 12.18
CA THR A 51 2.53 -20.41 11.13
C THR A 51 1.10 -19.99 10.80
N ALA A 52 0.64 -18.85 11.30
CA ALA A 52 -0.63 -18.23 10.93
C ALA A 52 -0.41 -16.90 10.18
N CYS A 53 0.45 -16.86 9.16
CA CYS A 53 0.63 -15.68 8.32
C CYS A 53 1.30 -15.97 6.96
N THR A 54 1.03 -17.09 6.29
CA THR A 54 1.65 -17.35 4.96
C THR A 54 0.79 -18.01 3.90
N THR A 55 -0.52 -18.16 4.11
CA THR A 55 -1.44 -18.62 3.05
C THR A 55 -2.52 -17.62 2.66
N SER A 56 -2.70 -16.53 3.41
CA SER A 56 -3.62 -15.43 3.04
C SER A 56 -3.05 -14.44 2.02
N SER A 57 -1.72 -14.37 1.87
CA SER A 57 -1.09 -13.39 0.96
C SER A 57 -1.16 -13.79 -0.51
N ILE A 58 -1.14 -15.09 -0.83
CA ILE A 58 -1.19 -15.57 -2.23
C ILE A 58 -2.63 -15.53 -2.78
N GLU A 59 -3.65 -15.72 -1.92
CA GLU A 59 -5.05 -15.56 -2.32
C GLU A 59 -5.50 -14.09 -2.39
N GLN A 60 -4.94 -13.21 -1.55
CA GLN A 60 -5.17 -11.77 -1.66
C GLN A 60 -4.55 -11.16 -2.92
N GLU A 61 -3.40 -11.66 -3.39
CA GLU A 61 -2.81 -11.22 -4.67
C GLU A 61 -3.66 -11.61 -5.89
N ARG A 62 -4.35 -12.76 -5.87
CA ARG A 62 -5.26 -13.15 -6.97
C ARG A 62 -6.57 -12.37 -7.00
N LYS A 63 -7.10 -11.94 -5.85
CA LYS A 63 -8.31 -11.09 -5.81
C LYS A 63 -8.04 -9.65 -6.24
N LEU A 64 -6.82 -9.14 -6.04
CA LEU A 64 -6.40 -7.83 -6.53
C LEU A 64 -6.38 -7.77 -8.07
N TYR A 65 -6.11 -8.88 -8.74
CA TYR A 65 -6.02 -8.95 -10.21
C TYR A 65 -7.38 -9.06 -10.94
N ASN A 66 -8.46 -9.45 -10.25
CA ASN A 66 -9.78 -9.62 -10.87
C ASN A 66 -10.83 -8.61 -10.41
N GLY A 67 -10.41 -7.45 -9.87
CA GLY A 67 -11.29 -6.35 -9.44
C GLY A 67 -12.21 -5.77 -10.53
N GLN A 68 -12.17 -6.28 -11.77
CA GLN A 68 -12.98 -5.83 -12.89
C GLN A 68 -14.48 -5.78 -12.57
N ALA A 69 -15.07 -6.77 -11.89
CA ALA A 69 -16.52 -6.81 -11.67
C ALA A 69 -17.02 -5.83 -10.58
N ALA A 70 -16.30 -5.70 -9.47
CA ALA A 70 -16.70 -4.81 -8.38
C ALA A 70 -16.44 -3.33 -8.72
N THR A 71 -15.37 -3.06 -9.47
CA THR A 71 -14.95 -1.72 -9.86
C THR A 71 -15.77 -1.16 -11.04
N GLU A 72 -16.15 -2.02 -11.99
CA GLU A 72 -17.10 -1.69 -13.07
C GLU A 72 -18.49 -1.35 -12.49
N GLY A 73 -18.95 -2.08 -11.47
CA GLY A 73 -20.21 -1.81 -10.79
C GLY A 73 -20.24 -0.44 -10.11
N ASN A 74 -19.15 -0.06 -9.43
CA ASN A 74 -19.05 1.23 -8.75
C ASN A 74 -18.90 2.39 -9.74
N PHE A 75 -18.18 2.17 -10.86
CA PHE A 75 -18.07 3.14 -11.94
C PHE A 75 -19.40 3.34 -12.68
N ARG A 76 -20.10 2.27 -13.04
CA ARG A 76 -21.43 2.32 -13.67
C ARG A 76 -22.47 2.98 -12.77
N ALA A 77 -22.46 2.68 -11.47
CA ALA A 77 -23.32 3.34 -10.50
C ALA A 77 -23.04 4.85 -10.37
N LYS A 78 -21.79 5.29 -10.55
CA LYS A 78 -21.41 6.72 -10.52
C LYS A 78 -21.56 7.44 -11.87
N GLN A 79 -21.45 6.76 -13.00
CA GLN A 79 -21.91 7.28 -14.30
C GLN A 79 -23.41 7.57 -14.31
N GLN A 80 -24.18 6.81 -13.52
CA GLN A 80 -25.59 7.06 -13.24
C GLN A 80 -25.81 8.19 -12.22
N GLY A 81 -24.75 8.66 -11.54
CA GLY A 81 -24.82 9.77 -10.59
C GLY A 81 -25.11 11.10 -11.27
N HIS A 82 -26.08 11.84 -10.73
CA HIS A 82 -26.44 13.18 -11.20
C HIS A 82 -25.32 14.19 -10.89
N GLY A 83 -24.93 15.01 -11.88
CA GLY A 83 -23.99 16.13 -11.70
C GLY A 83 -22.75 16.09 -12.60
N LEU A 84 -21.74 16.89 -12.24
CA LEU A 84 -20.50 17.08 -13.00
C LEU A 84 -19.73 15.78 -13.23
N ASN A 85 -19.76 14.87 -12.24
CA ASN A 85 -19.00 13.62 -12.25
C ASN A 85 -19.46 12.65 -13.35
N GLY A 86 -20.78 12.49 -13.52
CA GLY A 86 -21.35 11.63 -14.56
C GLY A 86 -21.10 12.19 -15.97
N ALA A 87 -21.20 13.51 -16.14
CA ALA A 87 -20.88 14.16 -17.42
C ALA A 87 -19.39 13.99 -17.78
N LEU A 88 -18.50 14.32 -16.84
CA LEU A 88 -17.06 14.16 -17.00
C LEU A 88 -16.66 12.72 -17.37
N ALA A 89 -17.17 11.73 -16.62
CA ALA A 89 -16.84 10.33 -16.87
C ALA A 89 -17.29 9.87 -18.26
N ARG A 90 -18.49 10.29 -18.72
CA ARG A 90 -18.99 9.97 -20.06
C ARG A 90 -18.18 10.62 -21.16
N GLU A 91 -17.89 11.91 -21.05
CA GLU A 91 -17.09 12.61 -22.07
C GLU A 91 -15.67 12.07 -22.15
N LEU A 92 -15.08 11.71 -21.01
CA LEU A 92 -13.76 11.10 -20.97
C LEU A 92 -13.77 9.72 -21.65
N THR A 93 -14.72 8.84 -21.30
CA THR A 93 -14.87 7.53 -21.95
C THR A 93 -15.11 7.70 -23.45
N ALA A 94 -16.04 8.55 -23.87
CA ALA A 94 -16.33 8.79 -25.28
C ALA A 94 -15.13 9.34 -26.06
N GLY A 95 -14.38 10.27 -25.45
CA GLY A 95 -13.18 10.86 -26.06
C GLY A 95 -12.08 9.83 -26.30
N PHE A 96 -11.82 8.96 -25.32
CA PHE A 96 -10.83 7.89 -25.45
C PHE A 96 -11.28 6.75 -26.38
N ASP A 97 -12.57 6.39 -26.35
CA ASP A 97 -13.15 5.39 -27.27
C ASP A 97 -13.06 5.85 -28.73
N ALA A 98 -13.27 7.13 -29.01
CA ALA A 98 -13.10 7.73 -30.34
C ALA A 98 -11.64 7.68 -30.85
N LYS A 99 -10.67 7.47 -29.94
CA LYS A 99 -9.26 7.25 -30.25
C LYS A 99 -8.88 5.78 -30.29
N HIS A 100 -9.84 4.87 -30.14
CA HIS A 100 -9.62 3.43 -29.98
C HIS A 100 -8.70 3.08 -28.80
N ILE A 101 -8.70 3.92 -27.76
CA ILE A 101 -7.93 3.70 -26.52
C ILE A 101 -8.91 3.33 -25.41
N LYS A 102 -8.75 2.14 -24.84
CA LYS A 102 -9.60 1.69 -23.74
C LYS A 102 -9.13 2.30 -22.43
N LEU A 103 -10.03 2.96 -21.70
CA LEU A 103 -9.82 3.29 -20.29
C LEU A 103 -10.14 2.06 -19.45
N MET A 104 -9.14 1.56 -18.72
CA MET A 104 -9.26 0.35 -17.91
C MET A 104 -8.85 0.59 -16.46
N ASN A 105 -9.27 -0.32 -15.57
CA ASN A 105 -8.81 -0.41 -14.18
C ASN A 105 -8.98 0.89 -13.39
N ASN A 106 -10.23 1.21 -13.06
CA ASN A 106 -10.62 2.48 -12.49
C ASN A 106 -10.37 2.50 -10.97
N MET A 107 -9.30 3.13 -10.51
CA MET A 107 -9.18 3.41 -9.06
C MET A 107 -9.88 4.73 -8.76
N PHE A 108 -10.64 4.76 -7.66
CA PHE A 108 -11.34 5.95 -7.19
C PHE A 108 -10.94 6.25 -5.75
N GLU A 109 -10.72 7.53 -5.48
CA GLU A 109 -10.44 8.05 -4.15
C GLU A 109 -11.30 9.30 -3.90
N ASP A 110 -11.87 9.38 -2.71
CA ASP A 110 -12.58 10.55 -2.19
C ASP A 110 -11.74 11.09 -1.03
N ASP A 111 -11.37 12.37 -1.07
CA ASP A 111 -10.52 12.96 -0.04
C ASP A 111 -11.30 13.35 1.23
N GLY A 112 -12.63 13.15 1.24
CA GLY A 112 -13.50 13.49 2.38
C GLY A 112 -13.80 14.98 2.52
N GLU A 113 -13.17 15.84 1.72
CA GLU A 113 -13.36 17.29 1.67
C GLU A 113 -14.11 17.73 0.40
N GLY A 114 -14.64 16.76 -0.35
CA GLY A 114 -15.37 16.96 -1.60
C GLY A 114 -14.48 16.94 -2.85
N GLY A 115 -13.21 16.59 -2.70
CA GLY A 115 -12.33 16.26 -3.82
C GLY A 115 -12.40 14.78 -4.17
N MET A 116 -12.30 14.51 -5.48
CA MET A 116 -12.42 13.19 -6.05
C MET A 116 -11.29 12.95 -7.04
N SER A 117 -10.67 11.78 -6.94
CA SER A 117 -9.60 11.36 -7.85
C SER A 117 -9.97 10.06 -8.54
N TYR A 118 -9.76 10.01 -9.85
CA TYR A 118 -9.92 8.83 -10.69
C TYR A 118 -8.58 8.48 -11.32
N MET A 119 -8.29 7.21 -11.46
CA MET A 119 -7.12 6.71 -12.18
C MET A 119 -7.53 5.64 -13.18
N TYR A 120 -6.96 5.72 -14.38
CA TYR A 120 -7.21 4.81 -15.49
C TYR A 120 -5.88 4.35 -16.08
N LEU A 121 -5.84 3.10 -16.54
CA LEU A 121 -4.79 2.55 -17.38
C LEU A 121 -5.23 2.60 -18.84
N LEU A 122 -4.39 3.13 -19.73
CA LEU A 122 -4.67 3.11 -21.16
C LEU A 122 -4.36 1.72 -21.73
N ASN A 123 -5.35 1.08 -22.34
CA ASN A 123 -5.26 -0.29 -22.88
C ASN A 123 -4.72 -1.30 -21.84
N GLY A 124 -4.97 -1.06 -20.55
CA GLY A 124 -4.50 -1.92 -19.45
C GLY A 124 -3.01 -1.78 -19.12
N SER A 125 -2.28 -0.85 -19.75
CA SER A 125 -0.86 -0.66 -19.51
C SER A 125 -0.59 0.18 -18.27
N ALA A 126 0.15 -0.37 -17.30
CA ALA A 126 0.67 0.36 -16.14
C ALA A 126 1.72 1.44 -16.52
N ARG A 127 2.19 1.44 -17.78
CA ARG A 127 3.09 2.49 -18.30
C ARG A 127 2.36 3.74 -18.74
N HIS A 128 1.03 3.68 -18.90
CA HIS A 128 0.22 4.78 -19.41
C HIS A 128 -0.97 5.01 -18.49
N ILE A 129 -0.81 5.98 -17.60
CA ILE A 129 -1.79 6.26 -16.55
C ILE A 129 -2.43 7.62 -16.82
N VAL A 130 -3.76 7.67 -16.82
CA VAL A 130 -4.52 8.91 -16.78
C VAL A 130 -5.12 9.06 -15.40
N LYS A 131 -4.87 10.20 -14.75
CA LYS A 131 -5.54 10.59 -13.51
C LYS A 131 -6.40 11.82 -13.73
N VAL A 132 -7.54 11.86 -13.07
CA VAL A 132 -8.46 12.99 -13.07
C VAL A 132 -8.68 13.39 -11.63
N HIS A 133 -8.33 14.62 -11.29
CA HIS A 133 -8.56 15.19 -9.98
C HIS A 133 -9.62 16.29 -10.10
N ILE A 134 -10.68 16.18 -9.32
CA ILE A 134 -11.76 17.15 -9.22
C ILE A 134 -11.71 17.68 -7.80
N TYR A 135 -11.70 19.00 -7.65
CA TYR A 135 -11.64 19.66 -6.35
C TYR A 135 -12.87 20.54 -6.15
N ARG A 136 -13.04 21.01 -4.91
CA ARG A 136 -14.10 21.96 -4.57
C ARG A 136 -13.97 23.28 -5.36
N ASP A 137 -12.76 23.78 -5.52
CA ASP A 137 -12.47 25.07 -6.14
C ASP A 137 -11.08 25.12 -6.79
N ALA A 138 -10.83 26.17 -7.59
CA ALA A 138 -9.59 26.31 -8.37
C ALA A 138 -8.35 26.57 -7.50
N GLN A 139 -8.52 27.20 -6.34
CA GLN A 139 -7.42 27.48 -5.41
C GLN A 139 -6.96 26.19 -4.74
N THR A 140 -7.90 25.37 -4.28
CA THR A 140 -7.66 24.05 -3.72
C THR A 140 -7.00 23.15 -4.77
N ARG A 141 -7.48 23.17 -6.02
CA ARG A 141 -6.81 22.48 -7.13
C ARG A 141 -5.35 22.89 -7.24
N ALA A 142 -5.06 24.19 -7.32
CA ALA A 142 -3.70 24.68 -7.48
C ALA A 142 -2.77 24.24 -6.33
N ALA A 143 -3.26 24.33 -5.09
CA ALA A 143 -2.49 23.92 -3.89
C ALA A 143 -2.23 22.41 -3.85
N ARG A 144 -3.25 21.58 -4.12
CA ARG A 144 -3.11 20.12 -4.11
C ARG A 144 -2.25 19.59 -5.26
N MET A 145 -2.31 20.23 -6.43
CA MET A 145 -1.44 19.88 -7.54
C MET A 145 0.03 20.26 -7.25
N GLU A 146 0.27 21.38 -6.56
CA GLU A 146 1.59 21.76 -6.07
C GLU A 146 2.14 20.74 -5.07
N GLU A 147 1.29 20.28 -4.15
CA GLU A 147 1.64 19.25 -3.16
C GLU A 147 1.99 17.91 -3.84
N MET A 148 1.16 17.42 -4.77
CA MET A 148 1.35 16.09 -5.38
C MET A 148 2.40 16.04 -6.48
N TYR A 149 2.52 17.12 -7.27
CA TYR A 149 3.33 17.13 -8.50
C TYR A 149 4.40 18.23 -8.51
N GLY A 150 4.48 19.06 -7.47
CA GLY A 150 5.37 20.23 -7.47
C GLY A 150 4.93 21.31 -8.47
N GLU A 151 3.68 21.28 -8.93
CA GLU A 151 3.20 22.12 -10.02
C GLU A 151 1.78 22.62 -9.81
N ARG A 152 1.61 23.94 -9.87
CA ARG A 152 0.32 24.62 -9.65
C ARG A 152 -0.33 25.16 -10.92
N ARG A 153 0.46 25.32 -11.99
CA ARG A 153 0.03 25.91 -13.27
C ARG A 153 -1.00 25.02 -13.95
N GLU A 154 -1.77 25.63 -14.84
CA GLU A 154 -2.81 24.92 -15.59
C GLU A 154 -2.23 23.99 -16.65
N ASN A 155 -1.05 24.31 -17.18
CA ASN A 155 -0.40 23.51 -18.21
C ASN A 155 1.05 23.28 -17.80
N ALA A 156 1.43 22.00 -17.71
CA ALA A 156 2.78 21.62 -17.38
C ALA A 156 3.17 20.30 -18.05
N VAL A 157 4.48 20.14 -18.24
CA VAL A 157 5.12 18.91 -18.67
C VAL A 157 6.31 18.70 -17.73
N LEU A 158 6.32 17.59 -17.03
CA LEU A 158 7.36 17.17 -16.10
C LEU A 158 8.02 15.92 -16.69
N GLU A 159 9.27 16.02 -17.11
CA GLU A 159 9.98 14.91 -17.76
C GLU A 159 11.29 14.59 -17.04
N ASN A 160 11.54 13.30 -16.85
CA ASN A 160 12.79 12.79 -16.31
C ASN A 160 13.15 11.43 -16.94
N ALA A 161 14.23 10.80 -16.46
CA ALA A 161 14.67 9.50 -16.96
C ALA A 161 13.57 8.42 -16.89
N LEU A 162 12.73 8.44 -15.86
CA LEU A 162 11.72 7.42 -15.56
C LEU A 162 10.44 7.58 -16.39
N GLY A 163 10.11 8.81 -16.82
CA GLY A 163 8.86 9.06 -17.53
C GLY A 163 8.61 10.52 -17.85
N LYS A 164 7.43 10.76 -18.43
CA LYS A 164 6.89 12.07 -18.77
C LYS A 164 5.48 12.19 -18.22
N THR A 165 5.25 13.23 -17.45
CA THR A 165 3.95 13.56 -16.87
C THR A 165 3.46 14.88 -17.46
N THR A 166 2.29 14.86 -18.09
CA THR A 166 1.66 16.05 -18.66
C THR A 166 0.40 16.39 -17.88
N ILE A 167 0.29 17.64 -17.45
CA ILE A 167 -0.82 18.16 -16.65
C ILE A 167 -1.59 19.19 -17.48
N ARG A 168 -2.91 19.05 -17.50
CA ARG A 168 -3.86 20.00 -18.08
C ARG A 168 -4.98 20.25 -17.08
N SER A 169 -5.11 21.48 -16.63
CA SER A 169 -6.11 21.87 -15.64
C SER A 169 -6.94 23.03 -16.15
N GLN A 170 -8.18 23.10 -15.67
CA GLN A 170 -9.04 24.26 -15.88
C GLN A 170 -10.03 24.35 -14.72
N GLY A 171 -10.15 25.54 -14.13
CA GLY A 171 -11.02 25.74 -12.97
C GLY A 171 -10.61 24.83 -11.80
N HIS A 172 -11.53 23.94 -11.40
CA HIS A 172 -11.37 23.03 -10.27
C HIS A 172 -11.03 21.58 -10.69
N VAL A 173 -10.73 21.35 -11.97
CA VAL A 173 -10.40 20.01 -12.52
C VAL A 173 -8.96 20.01 -13.03
N SER A 174 -8.24 18.91 -12.78
CA SER A 174 -6.91 18.61 -13.32
C SER A 174 -6.90 17.24 -13.95
N PHE A 175 -6.49 17.17 -15.21
CA PHE A 175 -6.10 15.94 -15.90
C PHE A 175 -4.59 15.77 -15.86
N VAL A 176 -4.15 14.55 -15.58
CA VAL A 176 -2.75 14.16 -15.50
C VAL A 176 -2.55 12.92 -16.35
N TYR A 177 -1.58 12.96 -17.24
CA TYR A 177 -1.15 11.79 -18.00
C TYR A 177 0.30 11.49 -17.70
N THR A 178 0.58 10.27 -17.23
CA THR A 178 1.94 9.80 -17.01
C THR A 178 2.25 8.65 -17.95
N ALA A 179 3.30 8.83 -18.74
CA ALA A 179 3.91 7.79 -19.55
C ALA A 179 5.27 7.43 -18.97
N SER A 180 5.54 6.14 -18.73
CA SER A 180 6.80 5.67 -18.16
C SER A 180 7.51 4.67 -19.07
N GLY A 181 8.82 4.51 -18.87
CA GLY A 181 9.66 3.64 -19.70
C GLY A 181 9.99 4.23 -21.08
N GLY A 182 10.25 3.37 -22.06
CA GLY A 182 10.66 3.77 -23.42
C GLY A 182 9.52 4.21 -24.35
N GLU A 183 8.27 4.18 -23.89
CA GLU A 183 7.06 4.42 -24.70
C GLU A 183 6.43 5.80 -24.43
N LYS A 184 7.23 6.81 -24.04
CA LYS A 184 6.71 8.06 -23.44
C LYS A 184 5.73 8.86 -24.32
N ASP A 185 5.80 8.70 -25.63
CA ASP A 185 5.04 9.54 -26.58
C ASP A 185 3.90 8.79 -27.31
N VAL A 186 3.66 7.51 -27.01
CA VAL A 186 2.73 6.65 -27.78
C VAL A 186 1.30 7.21 -27.82
N TYR A 187 0.79 7.70 -26.68
CA TYR A 187 -0.59 8.20 -26.57
C TYR A 187 -0.67 9.71 -26.30
N GLU A 188 0.45 10.42 -26.16
CA GLU A 188 0.45 11.80 -25.66
C GLU A 188 -0.46 12.72 -26.46
N ARG A 189 -0.32 12.71 -27.79
CA ARG A 189 -1.13 13.56 -28.67
C ARG A 189 -2.62 13.30 -28.52
N ASP A 190 -3.02 12.03 -28.50
CA ASP A 190 -4.42 11.64 -28.41
C ASP A 190 -4.99 11.97 -27.03
N VAL A 191 -4.23 11.71 -25.97
CA VAL A 191 -4.59 12.06 -24.59
C VAL A 191 -4.80 13.56 -24.44
N LEU A 192 -3.87 14.39 -24.94
CA LEU A 192 -3.98 15.84 -24.83
C LEU A 192 -5.15 16.41 -25.65
N GLN A 193 -5.46 15.80 -26.80
CA GLN A 193 -6.65 16.17 -27.55
C GLN A 193 -7.92 15.87 -26.75
N VAL A 194 -8.01 14.69 -26.14
CA VAL A 194 -9.15 14.32 -25.29
C VAL A 194 -9.26 15.24 -24.08
N PHE A 195 -8.16 15.52 -23.38
CA PHE A 195 -8.17 16.45 -22.24
C PHE A 195 -8.71 17.83 -22.63
N GLY A 196 -8.23 18.38 -23.74
CA GLY A 196 -8.71 19.66 -24.24
C GLY A 196 -10.20 19.65 -24.60
N GLN A 197 -10.69 18.59 -25.24
CA GLN A 197 -12.11 18.43 -25.57
C GLN A 197 -12.99 18.38 -24.31
N VAL A 198 -12.63 17.52 -23.37
CA VAL A 198 -13.40 17.27 -22.14
C VAL A 198 -13.43 18.50 -21.24
N LEU A 199 -12.28 19.16 -21.02
CA LEU A 199 -12.23 20.40 -20.23
C LEU A 199 -13.13 21.49 -20.83
N ASN A 200 -13.08 21.67 -22.16
CA ASN A 200 -13.89 22.68 -22.84
C ASN A 200 -15.39 22.40 -22.73
N GLN A 201 -15.82 21.16 -22.90
CA GLN A 201 -17.24 20.77 -22.78
C GLN A 201 -17.78 20.98 -21.37
N ILE A 202 -17.01 20.57 -20.36
CA ILE A 202 -17.41 20.69 -18.97
C ILE A 202 -17.57 22.15 -18.55
N MET A 203 -16.68 23.02 -19.03
CA MET A 203 -16.72 24.45 -18.70
C MET A 203 -17.86 25.17 -19.42
N LYS A 204 -18.23 24.74 -20.63
CA LYS A 204 -19.45 25.23 -21.31
C LYS A 204 -20.72 24.86 -20.55
N ASN A 205 -20.83 23.60 -20.12
CA ASN A 205 -22.01 23.11 -19.40
C ASN A 205 -22.21 23.76 -18.02
N LYS A 206 -21.18 24.38 -17.44
CA LYS A 206 -21.30 25.19 -16.22
C LYS A 206 -21.96 26.55 -16.47
N ASN A 207 -21.79 27.12 -17.67
CA ASN A 207 -22.31 28.44 -18.02
C ASN A 207 -23.77 28.43 -18.52
N ASP A 208 -24.32 27.25 -18.83
CA ASP A 208 -25.71 27.08 -19.30
C ASP A 208 -26.73 26.82 -18.17
N LYS A 209 -26.33 26.94 -16.90
CA LYS A 209 -27.27 26.95 -15.77
C LYS A 209 -27.55 28.39 -15.32
N PRO A 210 -28.76 28.94 -15.54
CA PRO A 210 -29.13 30.19 -14.90
C PRO A 210 -29.21 29.97 -13.38
N VAL A 211 -28.70 30.96 -12.64
CA VAL A 211 -28.75 31.09 -11.18
C VAL A 211 -30.16 30.90 -10.65
#